data_AF-A0AAU8KBJ4-F1
#
_entry.id   AF-A0AAU8KBJ4-F1
#
_cell.length_a   1.000
_cell.length_b   1.000
_cell.length_c   1.000
_cell.angle_alpha   90.00
_cell.angle_beta   90.00
_cell.angle_gamma   90.00
#
_symmetry.space_group_name_H-M   'P 1'
#
loop_
_entity.id
_entity.type
_entity.pdbx_description
1 polymer ?
#
loop_
_entity_poly.entity_id
_entity_poly.type
_entity_poly.pdbx_seq_one_letter_code
_entity_poly.pdbx_strand_id
1 'polypeptide(L)' 'MYRLRIQRLREIAAQHGDTSPAAIARTTGIAESSVYRILSGASQPDLISALRLATAYDTTVEELMEPVADEADKVPA' A
#
# COMPACT_ATOMS: atom_id res chain seq x y z
N MET A 1 -13.44 -6.63 3.88
CA MET A 1 -11.95 -6.65 4.13
C MET A 1 -11.29 -5.43 3.46
N TYR A 2 -10.05 -5.01 3.78
CA TYR A 2 -9.32 -3.96 3.02
C TYR A 2 -8.12 -4.55 2.25
N ARG A 3 -7.75 -3.92 1.12
CA ARG A 3 -6.62 -4.31 0.27
C ARG A 3 -5.80 -3.09 -0.16
N LEU A 4 -4.48 -3.24 -0.20
CA LEU A 4 -3.57 -2.24 -0.74
C LEU A 4 -3.72 -2.12 -2.27
N ARG A 5 -3.88 -0.89 -2.74
CA ARG A 5 -3.77 -0.49 -4.15
C ARG A 5 -2.29 -0.39 -4.54
N ILE A 6 -1.65 -1.51 -4.87
CA ILE A 6 -0.20 -1.57 -5.17
C ILE A 6 0.21 -0.56 -6.24
N GLN A 7 -0.59 -0.42 -7.31
CA GLN A 7 -0.33 0.49 -8.41
C GLN A 7 -0.38 1.95 -7.93
N ARG A 8 -1.35 2.28 -7.07
CA ARG A 8 -1.42 3.62 -6.47
C ARG A 8 -0.21 3.91 -5.61
N LEU A 9 0.21 2.95 -4.78
CA LEU A 9 1.42 3.10 -3.97
C LEU A 9 2.64 3.37 -4.87
N ARG A 10 2.79 2.65 -5.98
CA ARG A 10 3.89 2.86 -6.94
C ARG A 10 3.86 4.24 -7.57
N GLU A 11 2.68 4.72 -7.97
CA GLU A 11 2.51 6.06 -8.55
C GLU A 11 2.91 7.14 -7.55
N ILE A 12 2.39 7.08 -6.33
CA ILE A 12 2.68 8.04 -5.27
C ILE A 12 4.17 8.02 -4.89
N ALA A 13 4.75 6.82 -4.73
CA ALA A 13 6.18 6.68 -4.44
C ALA A 13 7.05 7.27 -5.57
N ALA A 14 6.69 7.02 -6.83
CA ALA A 14 7.42 7.56 -7.97
C ALA A 14 7.36 9.09 -8.05
N GLN A 15 6.25 9.73 -7.65
CA GLN A 15 6.13 11.18 -7.54
C GLN A 15 7.11 11.78 -6.52
N HIS A 16 7.51 10.98 -5.52
CA HIS A 16 8.52 11.33 -4.52
C HIS A 16 9.95 10.89 -4.91
N GLY A 17 10.14 10.34 -6.12
CA GLY A 17 11.42 9.85 -6.61
C GLY A 17 11.74 8.40 -6.23
N ASP A 18 10.85 7.71 -5.53
CA ASP A 18 11.05 6.34 -5.07
C ASP A 18 10.56 5.34 -6.12
N THR A 19 11.48 4.92 -6.99
CA THR A 19 11.20 4.00 -8.11
C THR A 19 11.63 2.55 -7.85
N SER A 20 12.14 2.24 -6.65
CA SER A 20 12.60 0.90 -6.28
C SER A 20 12.16 0.50 -4.86
N PRO A 21 11.98 -0.80 -4.56
CA PRO A 21 11.66 -1.27 -3.21
C PRO A 21 12.64 -0.76 -2.14
N ALA A 22 13.93 -0.72 -2.48
CA ALA A 22 14.97 -0.20 -1.60
C ALA A 22 14.80 1.30 -1.29
N ALA A 23 14.35 2.09 -2.27
CA ALA A 23 14.08 3.52 -2.06
C ALA A 23 12.89 3.71 -1.11
N ILE A 24 11.77 3.02 -1.39
CA ILE A 24 10.60 3.02 -0.52
C ILE A 24 10.96 2.58 0.91
N ALA A 25 11.79 1.54 1.06
CA ALA A 25 12.23 1.06 2.37
C ALA A 25 13.00 2.13 3.15
N ARG A 26 13.93 2.84 2.48
CA ARG A 26 14.69 3.94 3.10
C ARG A 26 13.78 5.10 3.51
N THR A 27 12.86 5.51 2.65
CA THR A 27 11.96 6.65 2.88
C THR A 27 10.95 6.36 3.99
N THR A 28 10.40 5.15 4.02
CA THR A 28 9.32 4.77 4.94
C THR A 28 9.80 4.13 6.24
N GLY A 29 11.07 3.72 6.32
CA GLY A 29 11.61 2.94 7.43
C GLY A 29 11.02 1.53 7.56
N ILE A 30 10.30 1.04 6.54
CA ILE A 30 9.80 -0.34 6.48
C ILE A 30 10.95 -1.24 6.01
N ALA A 31 11.08 -2.43 6.61
CA ALA A 31 12.10 -3.39 6.18
C ALA A 31 11.97 -3.70 4.68
N GLU A 32 13.09 -3.67 3.95
CA GLU A 32 13.09 -3.82 2.49
C GLU A 32 12.44 -5.14 2.02
N SER A 33 12.66 -6.23 2.75
CA SER A 33 12.00 -7.51 2.46
C SER A 33 10.47 -7.45 2.63
N SER A 34 9.97 -6.65 3.57
CA SER A 34 8.53 -6.40 3.72
C SER A 34 8.01 -5.55 2.58
N VAL A 35 8.72 -4.48 2.19
CA VAL A 35 8.37 -3.66 1.02
C VAL A 35 8.30 -4.52 -0.24
N TYR A 36 9.26 -5.42 -0.45
CA TYR A 36 9.26 -6.32 -1.60
C TYR A 36 8.01 -7.21 -1.63
N ARG A 37 7.65 -7.84 -0.52
CA ARG A 37 6.44 -8.68 -0.42
C ARG A 37 5.15 -7.87 -0.59
N ILE A 38 5.11 -6.64 -0.08
CA ILE A 38 3.97 -5.73 -0.27
C ILE A 38 3.81 -5.38 -1.76
N LEU A 39 4.88 -4.96 -2.41
CA LEU A 39 4.86 -4.53 -3.81
C LEU A 39 4.65 -5.66 -4.82
N SER A 40 4.92 -6.92 -4.42
CA SER A 40 4.61 -8.12 -5.20
C SER A 40 3.21 -8.67 -4.93
N GLY A 41 2.49 -8.11 -3.95
CA GLY A 41 1.19 -8.63 -3.51
C GLY A 41 1.27 -9.91 -2.69
N ALA A 42 2.46 -10.39 -2.34
CA ALA A 42 2.66 -11.57 -1.50
C ALA A 42 2.21 -11.33 -0.04
N SER A 43 2.13 -10.08 0.40
CA SER A 43 1.59 -9.72 1.72
C SER A 43 0.86 -8.38 1.70
N GLN A 44 -0.16 -8.23 2.53
CA GLN A 44 -0.72 -6.91 2.84
C GLN A 44 0.17 -6.19 3.87
N PRO A 45 0.28 -4.85 3.82
CA PRO A 45 0.91 -4.11 4.90
C PRO A 45 0.06 -4.26 6.18
N ASP A 46 0.73 -4.35 7.32
CA ASP A 46 0.05 -4.12 8.59
C ASP A 46 -0.32 -2.63 8.77
N LEU A 47 -1.09 -2.31 9.80
CA LEU A 47 -1.53 -0.94 10.06
C LEU A 47 -0.35 0.03 10.22
N ILE A 48 0.72 -0.39 10.90
CA ILE A 48 1.91 0.45 11.12
C ILE A 48 2.58 0.77 9.79
N SER A 49 2.73 -0.23 8.92
CA SER A 49 3.32 -0.08 7.60
C SER A 49 2.45 0.79 6.69
N ALA A 50 1.12 0.63 6.74
CA ALA A 50 0.19 1.48 6.00
C ALA A 50 0.29 2.96 6.44
N LEU A 51 0.34 3.21 7.75
CA LEU A 51 0.51 4.56 8.30
C LEU A 51 1.87 5.17 7.93
N ARG A 52 2.94 4.37 7.94
CA ARG A 52 4.27 4.82 7.50
C ARG A 52 4.30 5.20 6.03
N LEU A 53 3.68 4.40 5.15
CA LEU A 53 3.54 4.71 3.73
C LEU A 53 2.76 6.01 3.53
N ALA A 54 1.64 6.17 4.24
CA ALA A 54 0.79 7.36 4.17
C ALA A 54 1.54 8.62 4.61
N THR A 55 2.21 8.55 5.77
CA THR A 55 2.99 9.67 6.32
C THR A 55 4.16 10.06 5.42
N ALA A 56 4.91 9.08 4.91
CA ALA A 56 6.12 9.33 4.14
C ALA A 56 5.85 9.95 2.76
N TYR A 57 4.65 9.76 2.21
CA TYR A 57 4.26 10.26 0.91
C TYR A 57 3.11 11.27 0.93
N ASP A 58 2.88 11.90 2.09
CA ASP A 58 1.87 12.94 2.29
C ASP A 58 0.49 12.56 1.72
N THR A 59 0.04 11.33 2.03
CA THR A 59 -1.23 10.76 1.58
C THR A 59 -1.99 10.15 2.77
N THR A 60 -3.15 9.55 2.50
CA THR A 60 -4.01 8.92 3.51
C THR A 60 -4.03 7.40 3.36
N VAL A 61 -4.37 6.69 4.43
CA VAL A 61 -4.50 5.23 4.37
C VAL A 61 -5.66 4.85 3.46
N GLU A 62 -6.72 5.63 3.42
CA GLU A 62 -7.90 5.50 2.57
C GLU A 62 -7.57 5.64 1.08
N GLU A 63 -6.55 6.43 0.75
CA GLU A 63 -6.07 6.52 -0.63
C GLU A 63 -5.23 5.30 -1.03
N LEU A 64 -4.50 4.70 -0.09
CA LEU A 64 -3.68 3.52 -0.32
C LEU A 64 -4.48 2.21 -0.25
N MET A 65 -5.52 2.15 0.57
CA MET A 65 -6.26 0.95 0.90
C MET A 65 -7.71 1.06 0.42
N GLU A 66 -8.19 0.08 -0.34
CA GLU A 66 -9.57 0.01 -0.80
C GLU A 66 -10.36 -1.07 -0.05
N PRO A 67 -11.67 -0.88 0.20
CA PRO A 67 -12.52 -1.95 0.67
C PRO A 67 -12.63 -3.02 -0.41
N VAL A 68 -12.38 -4.26 -0.03
CA VAL A 68 -12.77 -5.43 -0.80
C VAL A 68 -14.26 -5.61 -0.59
N ALA A 69 -15.04 -5.46 -1.66
CA ALA A 69 -16.46 -5.81 -1.64
C ALA A 69 -16.59 -7.28 -1.26
N ASP A 70 -17.26 -7.56 -0.15
CA ASP A 70 -17.62 -8.92 0.20
C ASP A 70 -18.71 -9.36 -0.80
N GLU A 71 -18.55 -10.54 -1.43
CA GLU A 71 -19.50 -11.04 -2.44
C GLU A 71 -20.94 -11.24 -1.91
N ALA A 72 -21.17 -11.05 -0.61
CA ALA A 72 -22.46 -11.19 0.05
C ALA A 72 -23.47 -10.07 -0.26
N ASP A 73 -23.06 -8.96 -0.89
CA ASP A 73 -23.96 -7.84 -1.19
C ASP A 73 -24.53 -7.86 -2.62
N LYS A 74 -24.28 -8.95 -3.37
CA LYS A 74 -25.05 -9.25 -4.59
C LYS A 74 -26.31 -10.00 -4.21
N VAL A 75 -27.30 -9.30 -3.65
CA VAL A 75 -28.69 -9.78 -3.68
C VAL A 75 -29.22 -9.44 -5.07
N PRO A 76 -29.41 -10.41 -5.98
CA PRO A 76 -30.16 -10.14 -7.21
C PRO A 76 -31.61 -9.82 -6.83
N ALA A 77 -32.09 -8.71 -7.36
CA ALA A 77 -33.49 -8.30 -7.32
C ALA A 77 -34.40 -9.26 -8.11
#